data_AF-T0RKF8-F1
#
_entry.id   AF-T0RKF8-F1
#
_cell.length_a   1.000
_cell.length_b   1.000
_cell.length_c   1.000
_cell.angle_alpha   90.00
_cell.angle_beta   90.00
_cell.angle_gamma   90.00
#
_symmetry.space_group_name_H-M   'P 1'
#
loop_
_entity.id
_entity.type
_entity.pdbx_description
1 polymer ?
#
loop_
_entity_poly.entity_id
_entity_poly.type
_entity_poly.pdbx_seq_one_letter_code
_entity_poly.pdbx_strand_id
1 'polypeptide(L)'
;MAKYDKLKSMKFYKVMLHIIIFIQILTASEIMAEPGNIQDKIITDPSISRRCDELIEKRKQKINHRMRLTYILERSKKLRKDTPEPKVSIKEKLTETMLGIIKELKLTNLRIADLEENIIRRGCPGISL
;
A
#
# COMPACT_ATOMS: atom_id res chain seq x y z
N MET A 1 -10.41 -24.04 -57.61
CA MET A 1 -10.82 -23.44 -56.33
C MET A 1 -10.20 -24.07 -55.07
N ALA A 2 -9.51 -25.24 -55.11
CA ALA A 2 -9.03 -25.92 -53.90
C ALA A 2 -7.74 -25.37 -53.22
N LYS A 3 -6.99 -24.47 -53.88
CA LYS A 3 -5.69 -23.96 -53.36
C LYS A 3 -5.87 -22.79 -52.38
N TYR A 4 -6.97 -22.04 -52.49
CA TYR A 4 -7.26 -20.86 -51.67
C TYR A 4 -7.74 -21.24 -50.26
N ASP A 5 -8.46 -22.35 -50.11
CA ASP A 5 -8.95 -22.84 -48.81
C ASP A 5 -7.81 -23.34 -47.90
N LYS A 6 -6.78 -23.99 -48.47
CA LYS A 6 -5.59 -24.42 -47.70
C LYS A 6 -4.80 -23.24 -47.14
N LEU A 7 -4.68 -22.14 -47.88
CA LEU A 7 -3.99 -20.93 -47.40
C LEU A 7 -4.76 -20.24 -46.28
N LYS A 8 -6.10 -20.24 -46.34
CA LYS A 8 -6.97 -19.67 -45.30
C LYS A 8 -6.89 -20.49 -44.00
N SER A 9 -6.86 -21.82 -44.12
CA SER A 9 -6.67 -22.76 -43.00
C SER A 9 -5.31 -22.57 -42.29
N MET A 10 -4.21 -22.43 -43.04
CA MET A 10 -2.89 -22.20 -42.44
C MET A 10 -2.76 -20.84 -41.72
N LYS A 11 -3.41 -19.79 -42.25
CA LYS A 11 -3.48 -18.48 -41.58
C LYS A 11 -4.31 -18.56 -40.30
N PHE A 12 -5.41 -19.31 -40.32
CA PHE A 12 -6.25 -19.54 -39.14
C PHE A 12 -5.50 -20.27 -38.03
N TYR A 13 -4.71 -21.30 -38.38
CA TYR A 13 -3.90 -22.04 -37.42
C TYR A 13 -2.81 -21.16 -36.77
N LYS A 14 -2.15 -20.29 -37.55
CA LYS A 14 -1.19 -19.33 -37.00
C LYS A 14 -1.82 -18.32 -36.05
N VAL A 15 -3.02 -17.81 -36.38
CA VAL A 15 -3.76 -16.90 -35.50
C VAL A 15 -4.19 -17.60 -34.21
N MET A 16 -4.70 -18.83 -34.30
CA MET A 16 -5.05 -19.64 -33.13
C MET A 16 -3.83 -19.96 -32.25
N LEU A 17 -2.68 -20.26 -32.85
CA LEU A 17 -1.43 -20.50 -32.12
C LEU A 17 -0.98 -19.25 -31.34
N HIS A 18 -1.05 -18.06 -31.96
CA HIS A 18 -0.72 -16.80 -31.28
C HIS A 18 -1.70 -16.47 -30.15
N ILE A 19 -2.99 -16.77 -30.30
CA ILE A 19 -3.99 -16.58 -29.23
C ILE A 19 -3.69 -17.50 -28.04
N ILE A 20 -3.33 -18.76 -28.28
CA ILE A 20 -2.99 -19.71 -27.20
C ILE A 20 -1.73 -19.26 -26.44
N ILE A 21 -0.70 -18.79 -27.16
CA ILE A 21 0.52 -18.25 -26.55
C ILE A 21 0.22 -16.99 -25.72
N PHE A 22 -0.66 -16.11 -26.22
CA PHE A 22 -1.03 -14.88 -25.51
C PHE A 22 -1.82 -15.19 -24.22
N ILE A 23 -2.70 -16.19 -24.23
CA ILE A 23 -3.45 -16.64 -23.05
C ILE A 23 -2.51 -17.22 -21.98
N GLN A 24 -1.48 -17.98 -22.38
CA GLN A 24 -0.48 -18.53 -21.46
C GLN A 24 0.34 -17.45 -20.74
N ILE A 25 0.61 -16.31 -21.40
CA ILE A 25 1.33 -15.18 -20.80
C ILE A 25 0.43 -14.43 -19.79
N LEU A 26 -0.88 -14.40 -20.03
CA LEU A 26 -1.83 -13.68 -19.18
C LEU A 26 -2.11 -14.38 -17.84
N THR A 27 -1.93 -15.71 -17.76
CA THR A 27 -2.18 -16.49 -16.53
C THR A 27 -0.95 -16.66 -15.63
N ALA A 28 0.19 -16.05 -15.96
CA ALA A 28 1.43 -16.18 -15.20
C ALA A 28 1.53 -15.24 -13.97
N SER A 29 0.49 -14.48 -13.65
CA SER A 29 0.51 -13.45 -12.60
C SER A 29 -0.24 -13.84 -11.32
N GLU A 30 -0.13 -15.06 -10.80
CA GLU A 30 -0.59 -15.38 -9.43
C GLU A 30 0.34 -16.39 -8.74
N ILE A 31 1.53 -15.93 -8.36
CA ILE A 31 2.17 -16.41 -7.13
C ILE A 31 2.56 -15.15 -6.35
N MET A 32 1.54 -14.48 -5.81
CA MET A 32 1.77 -13.65 -4.65
C MET A 32 2.08 -14.62 -3.51
N ALA A 33 3.37 -14.80 -3.24
CA ALA A 33 3.80 -15.38 -1.99
C ALA A 33 3.15 -14.56 -0.87
N GLU A 34 2.19 -15.16 -0.16
CA GLU A 34 1.85 -14.66 1.15
C GLU A 34 3.13 -14.72 2.00
N PRO A 35 3.54 -13.62 2.66
CA PRO A 35 4.55 -13.72 3.69
C PRO A 35 3.98 -14.66 4.75
N GLY A 36 4.58 -15.85 4.85
CA GLY A 36 4.12 -16.93 5.71
C GLY A 36 3.76 -16.42 7.10
N ASN A 37 2.64 -16.93 7.62
CA ASN A 37 2.20 -16.75 8.99
C ASN A 37 3.35 -17.11 9.96
N ILE A 38 4.11 -16.10 10.40
CA ILE A 38 5.07 -16.19 11.51
C ILE A 38 4.30 -16.09 12.85
N GLN A 39 3.07 -16.60 12.91
CA GLN A 39 2.25 -16.58 14.12
C GLN A 39 2.40 -17.85 14.96
N ASP A 40 3.06 -18.89 14.47
CA ASP A 40 3.15 -20.17 15.19
C ASP A 40 4.45 -20.36 15.97
N LYS A 41 5.21 -19.29 16.26
CA LYS A 41 6.12 -19.30 17.41
C LYS A 41 5.33 -18.91 18.65
N ILE A 42 4.58 -19.89 19.14
CA ILE A 42 3.81 -19.90 20.38
C ILE A 42 4.62 -19.27 21.51
N ILE A 43 4.34 -18.00 21.82
CA ILE A 43 4.73 -17.42 23.10
C ILE A 43 3.75 -18.01 24.12
N THR A 44 4.27 -18.89 24.96
CA THR A 44 3.52 -19.70 25.93
C THR A 44 3.04 -18.91 27.17
N ASP A 45 3.19 -17.58 27.16
CA ASP A 45 2.80 -16.68 28.25
C ASP A 45 1.69 -15.71 27.79
N PRO A 46 0.45 -15.82 28.33
CA PRO A 46 -0.68 -14.99 27.93
C PRO A 46 -0.49 -13.49 28.25
N SER A 47 0.38 -13.16 29.22
CA SER A 47 0.64 -11.77 29.59
C SER A 47 1.56 -11.06 28.58
N ILE A 48 2.55 -11.76 28.04
CA ILE A 48 3.48 -11.25 27.03
C ILE A 48 2.76 -11.09 25.69
N SER A 49 1.92 -12.07 25.30
CA SER A 49 1.11 -12.00 24.08
C SER A 49 0.23 -10.76 24.07
N ARG A 50 -0.55 -10.53 25.13
CA ARG A 50 -1.46 -9.38 25.23
C ARG A 50 -0.73 -8.03 25.14
N ARG A 51 0.44 -7.92 25.78
CA ARG A 51 1.26 -6.69 25.73
C ARG A 51 1.78 -6.43 24.31
N CYS A 52 2.17 -7.46 23.59
CA CYS A 52 2.60 -7.36 22.21
C CYS A 52 1.45 -6.97 21.28
N ASP A 53 0.25 -7.56 21.47
CA ASP A 53 -0.95 -7.21 20.72
C ASP A 53 -1.31 -5.73 20.87
N GLU A 54 -1.23 -5.20 22.10
CA GLU A 54 -1.47 -3.78 22.37
C GLU A 54 -0.48 -2.86 21.64
N LEU A 55 0.80 -3.24 21.57
CA LEU A 55 1.83 -2.45 20.86
C LEU A 55 1.63 -2.51 19.35
N ILE A 56 1.32 -3.69 18.81
CA ILE A 56 1.03 -3.90 17.39
C ILE A 56 -0.21 -3.10 17.00
N GLU A 57 -1.25 -3.12 17.82
CA GLU A 57 -2.49 -2.38 17.57
C GLU A 57 -2.25 -0.87 17.63
N LYS A 58 -1.50 -0.38 18.62
CA LYS A 58 -1.07 1.03 18.66
C LYS A 58 -0.30 1.44 17.42
N ARG A 59 0.60 0.58 16.91
CA ARG A 59 1.33 0.82 15.66
C ARG A 59 0.36 0.91 14.47
N LYS A 60 -0.57 -0.03 14.33
CA LYS A 60 -1.59 -0.03 13.25
C LYS A 60 -2.42 1.25 13.27
N GLN A 61 -2.86 1.69 14.44
CA GLN A 61 -3.60 2.95 14.60
C GLN A 61 -2.78 4.17 14.14
N LYS A 62 -1.48 4.23 14.47
CA LYS A 62 -0.59 5.31 14.03
C LYS A 62 -0.32 5.28 12.52
N ILE A 63 -0.19 4.10 11.93
CA ILE A 63 -0.08 3.94 10.48
C ILE A 63 -1.36 4.43 9.78
N ASN A 64 -2.54 4.04 10.27
CA ASN A 64 -3.82 4.52 9.75
C ASN A 64 -3.95 6.04 9.86
N HIS A 65 -3.53 6.61 10.98
CA HIS A 65 -3.49 8.06 11.17
C HIS A 65 -2.57 8.74 10.15
N ARG A 66 -1.36 8.20 9.93
CA ARG A 66 -0.42 8.68 8.90
C ARG A 66 -1.06 8.66 7.50
N MET A 67 -1.70 7.56 7.11
CA MET A 67 -2.38 7.45 5.81
C MET A 67 -3.47 8.52 5.65
N ARG A 68 -4.27 8.76 6.69
CA ARG A 68 -5.30 9.81 6.68
C ARG A 68 -4.69 11.20 6.52
N LEU A 69 -3.61 11.51 7.23
CA LEU A 69 -2.91 12.80 7.11
C LEU A 69 -2.36 13.00 5.69
N THR A 70 -1.74 11.97 5.10
CA THR A 70 -1.27 12.01 3.70
C THR A 70 -2.40 12.31 2.73
N TYR A 71 -3.55 11.65 2.88
CA TYR A 71 -4.72 11.92 2.05
C TYR A 71 -5.20 13.37 2.16
N ILE A 72 -5.29 13.90 3.38
CA ILE A 72 -5.72 15.29 3.61
C ILE A 72 -4.69 16.28 3.03
N LEU A 73 -3.40 15.97 3.12
CA LEU A 73 -2.33 16.80 2.54
C LEU A 73 -2.48 16.88 1.02
N GLU A 74 -2.63 15.74 0.34
CA GLU A 74 -2.81 15.70 -1.12
C GLU A 74 -4.09 16.41 -1.55
N ARG A 75 -5.19 16.23 -0.81
CA ARG A 75 -6.43 16.98 -1.05
C ARG A 75 -6.23 18.48 -0.88
N SER A 76 -5.50 18.92 0.14
CA SER A 76 -5.24 20.34 0.40
C SER A 76 -4.36 20.96 -0.69
N LYS A 77 -3.36 20.23 -1.17
CA LYS A 77 -2.54 20.63 -2.34
C LYS A 77 -3.40 20.85 -3.58
N LYS A 78 -4.32 19.91 -3.86
CA LYS A 78 -5.25 20.00 -4.99
C LYS A 78 -6.19 21.21 -4.84
N LEU A 79 -6.82 21.36 -3.68
CA LEU A 79 -7.72 22.50 -3.41
C LEU A 79 -7.00 23.84 -3.57
N ARG A 80 -5.74 23.94 -3.13
CA ARG A 80 -4.95 25.17 -3.29
C ARG A 80 -4.68 25.48 -4.76
N LYS A 81 -4.38 24.46 -5.57
CA LYS A 81 -4.17 24.60 -7.02
C LYS A 81 -5.44 25.03 -7.75
N ASP A 82 -6.59 24.50 -7.33
CA ASP A 82 -7.89 24.76 -7.94
C ASP A 82 -8.54 26.08 -7.43
N THR A 83 -7.96 26.72 -6.39
CA THR A 83 -8.49 27.97 -5.83
C THR A 83 -8.09 29.17 -6.71
N PRO A 84 -9.06 29.99 -7.14
CA PRO A 84 -8.78 31.16 -7.98
C PRO A 84 -7.97 32.23 -7.22
N GLU A 85 -7.09 32.94 -7.93
CA GLU A 85 -6.22 34.00 -7.38
C GLU A 85 -6.88 35.05 -6.47
N PRO A 86 -8.08 35.59 -6.76
CA PRO A 86 -8.70 36.58 -5.87
C PRO A 86 -9.05 36.05 -4.47
N LYS A 87 -9.06 34.73 -4.25
CA LYS A 87 -9.36 34.11 -2.95
C LYS A 87 -8.09 33.89 -2.12
N VAL A 88 -7.33 34.96 -1.89
CA VAL A 88 -6.03 34.93 -1.19
C VAL A 88 -6.13 34.34 0.21
N SER A 89 -7.12 34.77 1.00
CA SER A 89 -7.33 34.27 2.38
C SER A 89 -7.53 32.74 2.44
N ILE A 90 -8.23 32.17 1.45
CA ILE A 90 -8.44 30.72 1.38
C ILE A 90 -7.14 30.00 1.02
N LYS A 91 -6.34 30.55 0.09
CA LYS A 91 -5.02 30.00 -0.26
C LYS A 91 -4.04 30.02 0.92
N GLU A 92 -4.05 31.11 1.70
CA GLU A 92 -3.25 31.22 2.91
C GLU A 92 -3.68 30.19 3.95
N LYS A 93 -4.99 30.05 4.19
CA LYS A 93 -5.50 29.06 5.14
C LYS A 93 -5.18 27.62 4.75
N LEU A 94 -5.28 27.31 3.45
CA LEU A 94 -4.88 26.01 2.90
C LEU A 94 -3.38 25.77 3.09
N THR A 95 -2.54 26.80 2.90
CA THR A 95 -1.09 26.71 3.09
C THR A 95 -0.73 26.49 4.56
N GLU A 96 -1.36 27.21 5.48
CA GLU A 96 -1.19 27.01 6.94
C GLU A 96 -1.58 25.59 7.35
N THR A 97 -2.73 25.11 6.85
CA THR A 97 -3.22 23.75 7.11
C THR A 97 -2.24 22.70 6.60
N MET A 98 -1.70 22.88 5.38
CA MET A 98 -0.68 21.98 4.82
C MET A 98 0.59 21.94 5.69
N LEU A 99 1.07 23.09 6.15
CA LEU A 99 2.25 23.16 7.02
C LEU A 99 2.00 22.45 8.36
N GLY A 100 0.80 22.61 8.94
CA GLY A 100 0.37 21.88 10.13
C GLY A 100 0.38 20.36 9.92
N ILE A 101 -0.19 19.89 8.80
CA ILE A 101 -0.23 18.46 8.46
C ILE A 101 1.17 17.89 8.25
N ILE A 102 2.09 18.62 7.62
CA ILE A 102 3.48 18.19 7.43
C ILE A 102 4.17 17.99 8.78
N LYS A 103 3.98 18.92 9.73
CA LYS A 103 4.52 18.78 11.09
C LYS A 103 3.95 17.54 11.80
N GLU A 104 2.64 17.34 11.71
CA GLU A 104 2.00 16.18 12.35
C GLU A 104 2.43 14.85 11.72
N LEU A 105 2.63 14.81 10.39
CA LEU A 105 3.19 13.65 9.69
C LEU A 105 4.60 13.32 10.20
N LYS A 106 5.47 14.33 10.35
CA LYS A 106 6.82 14.13 10.89
C LYS A 106 6.77 13.54 12.30
N LEU A 107 5.92 14.10 13.16
CA LEU A 107 5.75 13.62 14.54
C LEU A 107 5.17 12.19 14.57
N THR A 108 4.20 11.90 13.71
CA THR A 108 3.59 10.57 13.61
C THR A 108 4.61 9.52 13.15
N ASN A 109 5.47 9.86 12.20
CA ASN A 109 6.54 8.95 11.75
C ASN A 109 7.53 8.65 12.86
N LEU A 110 7.94 9.65 13.64
CA LEU A 110 8.83 9.44 14.80
C LEU A 110 8.19 8.51 15.84
N ARG A 111 6.88 8.67 16.11
CA ARG A 111 6.13 7.79 17.01
C ARG A 111 6.01 6.36 16.49
N ILE A 112 5.86 6.18 15.17
CA ILE A 112 5.83 4.84 14.57
C ILE A 112 7.20 4.17 14.74
N ALA A 113 8.29 4.89 14.46
CA ALA A 113 9.65 4.37 14.61
C ALA A 113 9.96 3.99 16.08
N ASP A 114 9.56 4.83 17.04
CA ASP A 114 9.69 4.52 18.48
C ASP A 114 8.87 3.27 18.87
N LEU A 115 7.65 3.12 18.34
CA LEU A 115 6.85 1.91 18.59
C LEU A 115 7.49 0.67 17.96
N GLU A 116 8.07 0.78 16.77
CA GLU A 116 8.78 -0.31 16.10
C GLU A 116 10.01 -0.74 16.89
N GLU A 117 10.81 0.21 17.36
CA GLU A 117 11.95 -0.06 18.22
C GLU A 117 11.50 -0.73 19.54
N ASN A 118 10.43 -0.24 20.16
CA ASN A 118 9.88 -0.86 21.37
C ASN A 118 9.40 -2.28 21.15
N ILE A 119 8.81 -2.59 19.99
CA ILE A 119 8.36 -3.93 19.62
C ILE A 119 9.57 -4.86 19.42
N ILE A 120 10.60 -4.41 18.71
CA ILE A 120 11.83 -5.15 18.47
C ILE A 120 12.57 -5.41 19.79
N ARG A 121 12.79 -4.38 20.62
CA ARG A 121 13.49 -4.49 21.91
C ARG A 121 12.79 -5.45 22.89
N ARG A 122 11.46 -5.56 22.81
CA ARG A 122 10.67 -6.46 23.67
C ARG A 122 10.54 -7.87 23.11
N GLY A 123 11.07 -8.13 21.90
CA GLY A 123 10.99 -9.45 21.26
C GLY A 123 9.57 -9.83 20.82
N CYS A 124 8.69 -8.86 20.59
CA CYS A 124 7.34 -9.12 20.13
C CYS A 124 7.38 -9.61 18.65
N PRO A 125 6.69 -10.71 18.30
CA PRO A 125 6.67 -11.24 16.94
C PRO A 125 5.88 -10.30 16.00
N GLY A 126 6.25 -10.27 14.71
CA GLY A 126 5.45 -9.59 13.68
C GLY A 126 5.98 -8.27 13.12
N ILE A 127 7.24 -7.89 13.40
CA ILE A 127 7.92 -6.81 12.68
C ILE A 127 9.33 -7.29 12.33
N SER A 128 9.56 -7.62 11.05
CA SER A 128 10.92 -7.75 10.51
C SER A 128 11.32 -6.42 9.89
N LEU A 129 12.57 -6.00 10.13
CA LEU A 129 13.23 -4.93 9.37
C LEU A 129 13.30 -5.28 7.88
#